data_AF-A0AA40S7A5-F1
#
_entry.id   AF-A0AA40S7A5-F1
#
_cell.length_a   1.000
_cell.length_b   1.000
_cell.length_c   1.000
_cell.angle_alpha   90.00
_cell.angle_beta   90.00
_cell.angle_gamma   90.00
#
_symmetry.space_group_name_H-M   'P 1'
#
loop_
_entity.id
_entity.type
_entity.pdbx_description
1 polymer ?
#
loop_
_entity_poly.entity_id
_entity_poly.type
_entity_poly.pdbx_seq_one_letter_code
_entity_poly.pdbx_strand_id
1 'polypeptide(L)'
;MLDEFVAIALAPRTVAAVLTGIAAAATVFTLVQPLLEGDQLAKRMKLVSDEREQIRQRERERLNSRASLRVEPKAYMKRVVEQFNLSRWLGTETAKAKLVRAGYRGGGAETAFLFFRLVMPIAVTAVALFYLFLLEVLDQPLMVRAGLVLAAGFFGFKLPEVYLSNMTTKRQAEIRRAWPDALDLCLICVESGMSVENAFRRVSLEIASQSTVLAEELALLTAELSFLPERRVAYENLALRTGLESVKSLTTALMQAERYGTPVGQALRVLAQESRDFRMTEAEKKAAALPPKLTVPMILFFLPVLFVVLLTPAGIQAYALMQ
;
A
#
# COMPACT_ATOMS: atom_id res chain seq x y z
N MET A 1 38.57 9.74 15.94
CA MET A 1 37.09 9.67 15.96
C MET A 1 36.54 8.74 14.88
N LEU A 2 36.86 8.92 13.58
CA LEU A 2 36.43 7.99 12.52
C LEU A 2 37.11 6.62 12.63
N ASP A 3 38.41 6.56 12.92
CA ASP A 3 39.16 5.30 13.04
C ASP A 3 38.74 4.47 14.26
N GLU A 4 38.34 5.13 15.34
CA GLU A 4 37.78 4.51 16.55
C GLU A 4 36.40 3.90 16.28
N PHE A 5 35.58 4.58 15.48
CA PHE A 5 34.26 4.10 15.06
C PHE A 5 34.36 2.91 14.12
N VAL A 6 35.34 2.91 13.20
CA VAL A 6 35.64 1.79 12.30
C VAL A 6 36.21 0.60 13.09
N ALA A 7 37.08 0.83 14.06
CA ALA A 7 37.61 -0.23 14.92
C ALA A 7 36.53 -0.88 15.81
N ILE A 8 35.57 -0.10 16.31
CA ILE A 8 34.41 -0.62 17.07
C ILE A 8 33.42 -1.33 16.14
N ALA A 9 33.24 -0.86 14.91
CA ALA A 9 32.35 -1.47 13.92
C ALA A 9 32.92 -2.76 13.30
N LEU A 10 34.25 -2.90 13.16
CA LEU A 10 34.93 -4.11 12.68
C LEU A 10 35.41 -5.03 13.80
N ALA A 11 35.17 -4.67 15.07
CA ALA A 11 35.51 -5.55 16.18
C ALA A 11 34.82 -6.91 15.98
N PRO A 12 35.53 -8.04 16.04
CA PRO A 12 34.95 -9.35 15.74
C PRO A 12 33.75 -9.69 16.64
N ARG A 13 33.69 -9.08 17.84
CA ARG A 13 32.56 -9.18 18.77
C ARG A 13 31.30 -8.43 18.29
N THR A 14 31.43 -7.24 17.71
CA THR A 14 30.29 -6.44 17.21
C THR A 14 29.78 -6.98 15.88
N VAL A 15 30.68 -7.40 14.99
CA VAL A 15 30.32 -8.12 13.76
C VAL A 15 29.64 -9.44 14.08
N ALA A 16 30.17 -10.22 15.03
CA ALA A 16 29.51 -11.43 15.49
C ALA A 16 28.13 -11.14 16.07
N ALA A 17 27.99 -10.14 16.96
CA ALA A 17 26.71 -9.78 17.57
C ALA A 17 25.65 -9.30 16.56
N VAL A 18 26.04 -8.55 15.53
CA VAL A 18 25.13 -8.13 14.45
C VAL A 18 24.74 -9.35 13.60
N LEU A 19 25.67 -10.25 13.31
CA LEU A 19 25.39 -11.48 12.57
C LEU A 19 24.50 -12.45 13.37
N THR A 20 24.73 -12.63 14.68
CA THR A 20 23.82 -13.41 15.54
C THR A 20 22.47 -12.72 15.72
N GLY A 21 22.43 -11.38 15.77
CA GLY A 21 21.18 -10.62 15.80
C GLY A 21 20.35 -10.82 14.54
N ILE A 22 20.99 -10.78 13.35
CA ILE A 22 20.35 -11.06 12.07
C ILE A 22 19.93 -12.54 11.99
N ALA A 23 20.76 -13.47 12.45
CA ALA A 23 20.45 -14.90 12.46
C ALA A 23 19.31 -15.24 13.44
N ALA A 24 19.25 -14.57 14.60
CA ALA A 24 18.17 -14.69 15.59
C ALA A 24 16.86 -14.09 15.05
N ALA A 25 16.92 -12.93 14.40
CA ALA A 25 15.76 -12.33 13.74
C ALA A 25 15.27 -13.21 12.58
N ALA A 26 16.18 -13.81 11.81
CA ALA A 26 15.85 -14.75 10.75
C ALA A 26 15.21 -16.03 11.31
N THR A 27 15.75 -16.63 12.38
CA THR A 27 15.15 -17.81 13.02
C THR A 27 13.81 -17.53 13.68
N VAL A 28 13.63 -16.37 14.31
CA VAL A 28 12.32 -15.94 14.82
C VAL A 28 11.34 -15.77 13.66
N PHE A 29 11.75 -15.17 12.55
CA PHE A 29 10.91 -15.06 11.35
C PHE A 29 10.56 -16.44 10.77
N THR A 30 11.53 -17.37 10.70
CA THR A 30 11.31 -18.76 10.24
C THR A 30 10.49 -19.61 11.20
N LEU A 31 10.48 -19.31 12.51
CA LEU A 31 9.64 -19.99 13.52
C LEU A 31 8.23 -19.39 13.60
N VAL A 32 8.09 -18.10 13.34
CA VAL A 32 6.79 -17.40 13.33
C VAL A 32 6.05 -17.61 12.01
N GLN A 33 6.77 -17.77 10.89
CA GLN A 33 6.20 -18.06 9.58
C GLN A 33 5.31 -19.32 9.56
N PRO A 34 5.68 -20.49 10.13
CA PRO A 34 4.82 -21.67 10.21
C PRO A 34 3.69 -21.55 11.25
N LEU A 35 3.78 -20.62 12.19
CA LEU A 35 2.65 -20.27 13.09
C LEU A 35 1.63 -19.34 12.40
N LEU A 36 2.06 -18.55 11.40
CA LEU A 36 1.21 -17.76 10.51
C LEU A 36 0.68 -18.58 9.31
N GLU A 37 1.47 -19.56 8.85
CA GLU A 37 1.07 -20.61 7.91
C GLU A 37 0.50 -21.80 8.68
N GLY A 38 -0.56 -21.54 9.46
CA GLY A 38 -1.41 -22.62 9.94
C GLY A 38 -1.91 -23.39 8.72
N ASP A 39 -1.59 -24.68 8.66
CA ASP A 39 -2.03 -25.61 7.63
C ASP A 39 -3.56 -25.57 7.52
N GLN A 40 -4.02 -24.73 6.59
CA GLN A 40 -5.43 -24.43 6.45
C GLN A 40 -6.16 -25.61 5.83
N LEU A 41 -5.48 -26.56 5.19
CA LEU A 41 -6.14 -27.56 4.36
C LEU A 41 -6.81 -28.67 5.20
N ALA A 42 -6.13 -29.18 6.23
CA ALA A 42 -6.68 -30.21 7.12
C ALA A 42 -7.80 -29.66 8.03
N LYS A 43 -7.67 -28.42 8.51
CA LYS A 43 -8.76 -27.72 9.24
C LYS A 43 -9.92 -27.36 8.31
N ARG A 44 -9.66 -26.95 7.06
CA ARG A 44 -10.71 -26.64 6.06
C ARG A 44 -11.45 -27.89 5.63
N MET A 45 -10.83 -29.06 5.45
CA MET A 45 -11.56 -30.26 5.05
C MET A 45 -12.56 -30.74 6.13
N LYS A 46 -12.20 -30.60 7.41
CA LYS A 46 -13.10 -30.95 8.53
C LYS A 46 -14.16 -29.87 8.80
N LEU A 47 -13.88 -28.60 8.46
CA LEU A 47 -14.86 -27.51 8.50
C LEU A 47 -15.79 -27.51 7.28
N VAL A 48 -15.34 -27.97 6.11
CA VAL A 48 -16.13 -27.99 4.85
C VAL A 48 -17.16 -29.11 4.82
N SER A 49 -16.97 -30.21 5.57
CA SER A 49 -18.01 -31.23 5.75
C SER A 49 -19.17 -30.71 6.60
N ASP A 50 -18.87 -30.00 7.68
CA ASP A 50 -19.87 -29.41 8.59
C ASP A 50 -20.46 -28.11 8.03
N GLU A 51 -19.70 -27.34 7.23
CA GLU A 51 -20.17 -26.15 6.54
C GLU A 51 -21.06 -26.47 5.34
N ARG A 52 -20.88 -27.59 4.62
CA ARG A 52 -21.78 -27.92 3.48
C ARG A 52 -23.23 -28.08 3.91
N GLU A 53 -23.47 -28.56 5.12
CA GLU A 53 -24.82 -28.74 5.68
C GLU A 53 -25.39 -27.40 6.18
N GLN A 54 -24.56 -26.55 6.79
CA GLN A 54 -24.93 -25.18 7.19
C GLN A 54 -25.08 -24.21 6.02
N ILE A 55 -24.31 -24.38 4.94
CA ILE A 55 -24.39 -23.58 3.70
C ILE A 55 -25.69 -23.89 2.97
N ARG A 56 -26.15 -25.14 2.93
CA ARG A 56 -27.43 -25.50 2.31
C ARG A 56 -28.64 -24.93 3.05
N GLN A 57 -28.56 -24.82 4.39
CA GLN A 57 -29.57 -24.13 5.21
C GLN A 57 -29.46 -22.60 5.07
N ARG A 58 -28.24 -22.04 5.10
CA ARG A 58 -27.99 -20.60 4.87
C ARG A 58 -28.29 -20.15 3.45
N GLU A 59 -28.20 -21.00 2.43
CA GLU A 59 -28.58 -20.67 1.04
C GLU A 59 -30.10 -20.61 0.88
N ARG A 60 -30.84 -21.46 1.60
CA ARG A 60 -32.31 -21.38 1.69
C ARG A 60 -32.78 -20.09 2.38
N GLU A 61 -32.02 -19.57 3.33
CA GLU A 61 -32.26 -18.27 3.97
C GLU A 61 -31.72 -17.08 3.14
N ARG A 62 -30.56 -17.22 2.49
CA ARG A 62 -29.93 -16.19 1.63
C ARG A 62 -30.69 -15.91 0.34
N LEU A 63 -31.48 -16.87 -0.16
CA LEU A 63 -32.41 -16.61 -1.27
C LEU A 63 -33.49 -15.58 -0.88
N ASN A 64 -33.75 -15.37 0.42
CA ASN A 64 -34.64 -14.32 0.94
C ASN A 64 -33.92 -13.06 1.46
N SER A 65 -32.59 -13.05 1.59
CA SER A 65 -31.85 -11.86 2.06
C SER A 65 -30.54 -11.65 1.29
N ARG A 66 -30.64 -11.07 0.08
CA ARG A 66 -29.51 -10.43 -0.59
C ARG A 66 -29.17 -9.11 0.10
N ALA A 67 -28.17 -9.07 1.00
CA ALA A 67 -27.31 -7.89 1.20
C ALA A 67 -26.20 -8.07 2.28
N SER A 68 -24.96 -7.87 1.83
CA SER A 68 -23.80 -7.33 2.57
C SER A 68 -23.04 -8.20 3.59
N LEU A 69 -21.81 -8.54 3.23
CA LEU A 69 -20.70 -8.75 4.16
C LEU A 69 -20.31 -7.40 4.80
N ARG A 70 -21.14 -6.88 5.71
CA ARG A 70 -20.77 -5.75 6.57
C ARG A 70 -19.84 -6.27 7.67
N VAL A 71 -18.55 -5.98 7.55
CA VAL A 71 -17.61 -6.15 8.67
C VAL A 71 -17.88 -5.01 9.65
N GLU A 72 -18.77 -5.24 10.61
CA GLU A 72 -18.90 -4.32 11.74
C GLU A 72 -17.64 -4.38 12.62
N PRO A 73 -17.13 -3.24 13.09
CA PRO A 73 -16.00 -3.20 13.99
C PRO A 73 -16.40 -3.86 15.33
N LYS A 74 -15.50 -4.66 15.92
CA LYS A 74 -15.76 -5.31 17.22
C LYS A 74 -16.15 -4.24 18.27
N ALA A 75 -17.25 -4.47 18.99
CA ALA A 75 -17.85 -3.51 19.94
C ALA A 75 -16.88 -2.92 20.99
N TYR A 76 -15.77 -3.62 21.29
CA TYR A 76 -14.71 -3.12 22.15
C TYR A 76 -13.95 -1.91 21.55
N MET A 77 -13.63 -1.95 20.26
CA MET A 77 -12.90 -0.87 19.58
C MET A 77 -13.70 0.43 19.55
N LYS A 78 -15.02 0.31 19.36
CA LYS A 78 -15.95 1.45 19.39
C LYS A 78 -15.98 2.13 20.76
N ARG A 79 -16.03 1.36 21.86
CA ARG A 79 -16.00 1.90 23.23
C ARG A 79 -14.73 2.68 23.54
N VAL A 80 -13.56 2.18 23.14
CA VAL A 80 -12.28 2.87 23.36
C VAL A 80 -12.22 4.18 22.56
N VAL A 81 -12.67 4.17 21.30
CA VAL A 81 -12.68 5.37 20.44
C VAL A 81 -13.62 6.46 20.97
N GLU A 82 -14.82 6.08 21.42
CA GLU A 82 -15.82 6.99 21.97
C GLU A 82 -15.41 7.52 23.35
N GLN A 83 -14.87 6.68 24.23
CA GLN A 83 -14.45 7.08 25.58
C GLN A 83 -13.30 8.10 25.57
N PHE A 84 -12.39 7.98 24.61
CA PHE A 84 -11.25 8.90 24.47
C PHE A 84 -11.48 10.04 23.45
N ASN A 85 -12.68 10.17 22.87
CA ASN A 85 -13.01 11.19 21.85
C ASN A 85 -11.95 11.29 20.73
N LEU A 86 -11.40 10.14 20.31
CA LEU A 86 -10.26 10.06 19.40
C LEU A 86 -10.56 10.70 18.02
N SER A 87 -11.82 10.74 17.61
CA SER A 87 -12.26 11.42 16.38
C SER A 87 -11.97 12.93 16.40
N ARG A 88 -11.97 13.57 17.58
CA ARG A 88 -11.75 15.03 17.70
C ARG A 88 -10.26 15.40 17.80
N TRP A 89 -9.45 14.49 18.36
CA TRP A 89 -8.01 14.71 18.59
C TRP A 89 -7.11 14.13 17.50
N LEU A 90 -7.51 13.03 16.85
CA LEU A 90 -6.71 12.30 15.86
C LEU A 90 -7.40 12.15 14.49
N GLY A 91 -8.68 12.53 14.39
CA GLY A 91 -9.43 12.56 13.14
C GLY A 91 -9.08 13.81 12.35
N THR A 92 -8.14 13.69 11.42
CA THR A 92 -7.96 14.72 10.38
C THR A 92 -8.89 14.39 9.22
N GLU A 93 -9.53 15.39 8.60
CA GLU A 93 -10.32 15.16 7.36
C GLU A 93 -9.48 14.46 6.28
N THR A 94 -8.17 14.69 6.31
CA THR A 94 -7.18 14.01 5.47
C THR A 94 -7.07 12.51 5.73
N ALA A 95 -7.25 12.04 6.96
CA ALA A 95 -7.24 10.61 7.30
C ALA A 95 -8.50 9.92 6.77
N LYS A 96 -9.67 10.56 6.91
CA LYS A 96 -10.93 10.06 6.36
C LYS A 96 -10.87 9.94 4.83
N ALA A 97 -10.36 10.97 4.15
CA ALA A 97 -10.14 10.91 2.70
C ALA A 97 -9.17 9.79 2.29
N LYS A 98 -8.07 9.57 3.04
CA LYS A 98 -7.13 8.46 2.80
C LYS A 98 -7.77 7.09 3.03
N LEU A 99 -8.63 6.93 4.03
CA LEU A 99 -9.35 5.68 4.29
C LEU A 99 -10.30 5.33 3.15
N VAL A 100 -11.04 6.32 2.66
CA VAL A 100 -11.91 6.16 1.50
C VAL A 100 -11.09 5.75 0.26
N ARG A 101 -9.95 6.40 0.02
CA ARG A 101 -9.04 6.03 -1.09
C ARG A 101 -8.41 4.65 -0.95
N ALA A 102 -8.19 4.18 0.27
CA ALA A 102 -7.74 2.82 0.55
C ALA A 102 -8.84 1.76 0.35
N GLY A 103 -10.09 2.17 0.11
CA GLY A 103 -11.23 1.27 -0.07
C GLY A 103 -11.95 0.90 1.23
N TYR A 104 -11.51 1.43 2.36
CA TYR A 104 -12.15 1.18 3.63
C TYR A 104 -13.31 2.14 3.83
N ARG A 105 -14.52 1.66 3.51
CA ARG A 105 -15.76 2.44 3.60
C ARG A 105 -16.55 2.06 4.84
N GLY A 106 -17.10 3.06 5.54
CA GLY A 106 -17.95 2.89 6.71
C GLY A 106 -17.30 3.30 8.04
N GLY A 107 -18.13 3.69 9.00
CA GLY A 107 -17.67 4.22 10.30
C GLY A 107 -16.84 3.23 11.12
N GLY A 108 -16.93 1.93 10.82
CA GLY A 108 -16.11 0.92 11.48
C GLY A 108 -14.65 0.93 11.08
N ALA A 109 -14.34 1.23 9.82
CA ALA A 109 -12.95 1.38 9.39
C ALA A 109 -12.29 2.63 9.99
N GLU A 110 -13.04 3.72 10.09
CA GLU A 110 -12.60 4.95 10.75
C GLU A 110 -12.30 4.70 12.24
N THR A 111 -13.22 4.01 12.92
CA THR A 111 -13.03 3.58 14.32
C THR A 111 -11.81 2.69 14.47
N ALA A 112 -11.62 1.72 13.56
CA ALA A 112 -10.48 0.81 13.61
C ALA A 112 -9.14 1.53 13.38
N PHE A 113 -9.08 2.45 12.43
CA PHE A 113 -7.89 3.24 12.16
C PHE A 113 -7.51 4.11 13.37
N LEU A 114 -8.49 4.81 13.97
CA LEU A 114 -8.25 5.62 15.17
C LEU A 114 -7.77 4.78 16.35
N PHE A 115 -8.35 3.58 16.53
CA PHE A 115 -7.92 2.63 17.55
C PHE A 115 -6.45 2.21 17.34
N PHE A 116 -6.08 1.77 16.14
CA PHE A 116 -4.70 1.37 15.84
C PHE A 116 -3.71 2.53 15.94
N ARG A 117 -4.13 3.75 15.58
CA ARG A 117 -3.31 4.96 15.73
C ARG A 117 -2.98 5.27 17.19
N LEU A 118 -3.88 4.96 18.12
CA LEU A 118 -3.63 5.09 19.56
C LEU A 118 -2.80 3.92 20.12
N VAL A 119 -3.16 2.69 19.77
CA VAL A 119 -2.61 1.48 20.41
C VAL A 119 -1.20 1.16 19.90
N MET A 120 -0.90 1.38 18.62
CA MET A 120 0.40 1.02 18.04
C MET A 120 1.61 1.72 18.70
N PRO A 121 1.61 3.04 18.94
CA PRO A 121 2.71 3.69 19.67
C PRO A 121 2.92 3.09 21.06
N ILE A 122 1.84 2.83 21.79
CA ILE A 122 1.89 2.29 23.15
C ILE A 122 2.45 0.86 23.12
N ALA A 123 1.93 0.02 22.24
CA ALA A 123 2.36 -1.37 22.09
C ALA A 123 3.84 -1.46 21.68
N VAL A 124 4.27 -0.70 20.68
CA VAL A 124 5.66 -0.70 20.20
C VAL A 124 6.61 -0.16 21.27
N THR A 125 6.22 0.89 22.00
CA THR A 125 7.02 1.43 23.11
C THR A 125 7.13 0.43 24.26
N ALA A 126 6.04 -0.25 24.63
CA ALA A 126 6.04 -1.27 25.68
C ALA A 126 6.95 -2.46 25.33
N VAL A 127 6.89 -2.93 24.08
CA VAL A 127 7.78 -3.99 23.57
C VAL A 127 9.23 -3.52 23.55
N ALA A 128 9.51 -2.29 23.12
CA ALA A 128 10.85 -1.73 23.12
C ALA A 128 11.42 -1.59 24.54
N LEU A 129 10.61 -1.15 25.51
CA LEU A 129 10.99 -1.09 26.92
C LEU A 129 11.29 -2.47 27.47
N PHE A 130 10.43 -3.46 27.21
CA PHE A 130 10.63 -4.84 27.64
C PHE A 130 11.94 -5.43 27.07
N TYR A 131 12.19 -5.28 25.78
CA TYR A 131 13.38 -5.82 25.14
C TYR A 131 14.69 -5.10 25.52
N LEU A 132 14.66 -3.77 25.67
CA LEU A 132 15.88 -2.98 25.89
C LEU A 132 16.25 -2.85 27.37
N PHE A 133 15.26 -2.87 28.28
CA PHE A 133 15.50 -2.70 29.72
C PHE A 133 15.37 -3.99 30.52
N LEU A 134 14.50 -4.94 30.13
CA LEU A 134 14.30 -6.16 30.92
C LEU A 134 15.16 -7.33 30.42
N LEU A 135 15.32 -7.47 29.11
CA LEU A 135 16.12 -8.56 28.51
C LEU A 135 17.60 -8.19 28.32
N GLU A 136 17.97 -6.91 28.51
CA GLU A 136 19.33 -6.36 28.34
C GLU A 136 20.09 -6.86 27.09
N VAL A 137 19.36 -7.10 25.99
CA VAL A 137 19.92 -7.71 24.77
C VAL A 137 21.03 -6.85 24.14
N LEU A 138 21.06 -5.55 24.44
CA LEU A 138 22.01 -4.60 23.88
C LEU A 138 22.77 -3.87 25.01
N ASP A 139 24.06 -4.19 25.13
CA ASP A 139 24.98 -3.65 26.13
C ASP A 139 25.41 -2.22 25.75
N GLN A 140 24.47 -1.28 25.86
CA GLN A 140 24.60 0.10 25.40
C GLN A 140 24.31 1.07 26.56
N PRO A 141 24.93 2.26 26.57
CA PRO A 141 24.69 3.25 27.61
C PRO A 141 23.21 3.63 27.69
N LEU A 142 22.76 3.94 28.90
CA LEU A 142 21.35 4.25 29.22
C LEU A 142 20.74 5.29 28.26
N MET A 143 21.53 6.28 27.86
CA MET A 143 21.12 7.35 26.94
C MET A 143 20.76 6.82 25.54
N VAL A 144 21.48 5.81 25.03
CA VAL A 144 21.20 5.18 23.74
C VAL A 144 19.96 4.28 23.82
N ARG A 145 19.81 3.52 24.92
CA ARG A 145 18.60 2.70 25.17
C ARG A 145 17.35 3.58 25.23
N ALA A 146 17.41 4.70 25.96
CA ALA A 146 16.30 5.67 26.04
C ALA A 146 15.99 6.30 24.67
N GLY A 147 17.01 6.68 23.90
CA GLY A 147 16.86 7.19 22.54
C GLY A 147 16.16 6.19 21.59
N LEU A 148 16.52 4.91 21.66
CA LEU A 148 15.90 3.85 20.86
C LEU A 148 14.43 3.62 21.22
N VAL A 149 14.06 3.67 22.49
CA VAL A 149 12.65 3.58 22.92
C VAL A 149 11.83 4.75 22.40
N LEU A 150 12.36 5.97 22.49
CA LEU A 150 11.69 7.16 21.94
C LEU A 150 11.53 7.06 20.42
N ALA A 151 12.57 6.61 19.72
CA ALA A 151 12.49 6.36 18.28
C ALA A 151 11.43 5.30 17.96
N ALA A 152 11.39 4.19 18.71
CA ALA A 152 10.40 3.12 18.53
C ALA A 152 8.96 3.62 18.71
N GLY A 153 8.69 4.45 19.73
CA GLY A 153 7.39 5.08 19.92
C GLY A 153 7.00 6.00 18.77
N PHE A 154 7.94 6.80 18.26
CA PHE A 154 7.72 7.66 17.09
C PHE A 154 7.42 6.84 15.82
N PHE A 155 8.16 5.77 15.57
CA PHE A 155 7.87 4.85 14.46
C PHE A 155 6.54 4.13 14.63
N GLY A 156 6.18 3.72 15.85
CA GLY A 156 4.89 3.11 16.16
C GLY A 156 3.70 4.01 15.85
N PHE A 157 3.84 5.33 16.01
CA PHE A 157 2.82 6.29 15.61
C PHE A 157 2.67 6.42 14.09
N LYS A 158 3.77 6.38 13.34
CA LYS A 158 3.73 6.46 11.86
C LYS A 158 3.28 5.16 11.19
N LEU A 159 3.39 4.02 11.87
CA LEU A 159 3.17 2.69 11.29
C LEU A 159 1.76 2.51 10.68
N PRO A 160 0.65 2.90 11.33
CA PRO A 160 -0.68 2.83 10.74
C PRO A 160 -0.87 3.73 9.52
N GLU A 161 -0.24 4.92 9.52
CA GLU A 161 -0.31 5.86 8.39
C GLU A 161 0.44 5.31 7.17
N VAL A 162 1.62 4.71 7.39
CA VAL A 162 2.41 4.07 6.34
C VAL A 162 1.66 2.87 5.76
N TYR A 163 1.05 2.04 6.62
CA TYR A 163 0.24 0.91 6.17
C TYR A 163 -0.93 1.37 5.28
N LEU A 164 -1.67 2.40 5.72
CA LEU A 164 -2.78 2.97 4.97
C LEU A 164 -2.33 3.57 3.63
N SER A 165 -1.20 4.29 3.63
CA SER A 165 -0.62 4.85 2.41
C SER A 165 -0.23 3.75 1.44
N ASN A 166 0.43 2.69 1.90
CA ASN A 166 0.84 1.57 1.06
C ASN A 166 -0.37 0.87 0.43
N MET A 167 -1.42 0.63 1.22
CA MET A 167 -2.68 0.08 0.71
C MET A 167 -3.32 0.98 -0.35
N THR A 168 -3.35 2.28 -0.10
CA THR A 168 -3.87 3.28 -1.05
C THR A 168 -3.07 3.25 -2.35
N THR A 169 -1.74 3.27 -2.27
CA THR A 169 -0.86 3.24 -3.45
C THR A 169 -1.03 1.96 -4.26
N LYS A 170 -1.18 0.79 -3.62
CA LYS A 170 -1.46 -0.48 -4.32
C LYS A 170 -2.79 -0.42 -5.09
N ARG A 171 -3.84 0.06 -4.43
CA ARG A 171 -5.18 0.20 -5.02
C ARG A 171 -5.18 1.19 -6.19
N GLN A 172 -4.50 2.34 -6.02
CA GLN A 172 -4.31 3.33 -7.08
C GLN A 172 -3.48 2.81 -8.26
N ALA A 173 -2.45 2.00 -8.00
CA ALA A 173 -1.65 1.38 -9.06
C ALA A 173 -2.47 0.36 -9.87
N GLU A 174 -3.33 -0.42 -9.21
CA GLU A 174 -4.26 -1.34 -9.89
C GLU A 174 -5.22 -0.57 -10.82
N ILE A 175 -5.86 0.49 -10.31
CA ILE A 175 -6.74 1.35 -11.12
C ILE A 175 -5.98 1.95 -12.30
N ARG A 176 -4.79 2.55 -12.05
CA ARG A 176 -3.98 3.19 -13.09
C ARG A 176 -3.63 2.25 -14.23
N ARG A 177 -3.37 0.97 -13.93
CA ARG A 177 -3.03 -0.03 -14.93
C ARG A 177 -4.20 -0.35 -15.86
N ALA A 178 -5.40 -0.49 -15.31
CA ALA A 178 -6.63 -0.84 -16.05
C ALA A 178 -7.36 0.40 -16.62
N TRP A 179 -6.96 1.60 -16.23
CA TRP A 179 -7.63 2.86 -16.59
C TRP A 179 -7.70 3.14 -18.11
N PRO A 180 -6.62 3.01 -18.90
CA PRO A 180 -6.69 3.27 -20.34
C PRO A 180 -7.67 2.32 -21.04
N ASP A 181 -7.61 1.04 -20.68
CA ASP A 181 -8.44 0.00 -21.29
C ASP A 181 -9.92 0.21 -20.93
N ALA A 182 -10.24 0.68 -19.72
CA ALA A 182 -11.60 1.06 -19.33
C ALA A 182 -12.12 2.28 -20.10
N LEU A 183 -11.28 3.28 -20.36
CA LEU A 183 -11.65 4.45 -21.17
C LEU A 183 -11.93 4.06 -22.63
N ASP A 184 -11.14 3.16 -23.20
CA ASP A 184 -11.34 2.65 -24.55
C ASP A 184 -12.68 1.92 -24.69
N LEU A 185 -13.02 1.07 -23.72
CA LEU A 185 -14.32 0.40 -23.70
C LEU A 185 -15.48 1.41 -23.53
N CYS A 186 -15.29 2.45 -22.71
CA CYS A 186 -16.28 3.52 -22.57
C CYS A 186 -16.46 4.29 -23.89
N LEU A 187 -15.36 4.59 -24.58
CA LEU A 187 -15.38 5.28 -25.87
C LEU A 187 -16.19 4.48 -26.90
N ILE A 188 -15.91 3.18 -27.05
CA ILE A 188 -16.64 2.30 -27.98
C ILE A 188 -18.14 2.29 -27.65
N CYS A 189 -18.49 2.19 -26.37
CA CYS A 189 -19.90 2.22 -25.95
C CYS A 189 -20.57 3.57 -26.32
N VAL A 190 -19.91 4.69 -26.07
CA VAL A 190 -20.47 6.02 -26.36
C VAL A 190 -20.55 6.29 -27.86
N GLU A 191 -19.55 5.89 -28.65
CA GLU A 191 -19.58 5.99 -30.12
C GLU A 191 -20.66 5.12 -30.75
N SER A 192 -21.02 4.00 -30.11
CA SER A 192 -22.17 3.17 -30.51
C SER A 192 -23.54 3.76 -30.17
N GLY A 193 -23.59 4.94 -29.55
CA GLY A 193 -24.82 5.63 -29.17
C GLY A 193 -25.35 5.31 -27.79
N MET A 194 -24.61 4.58 -26.94
CA MET A 194 -25.00 4.39 -25.54
C MET A 194 -24.84 5.69 -24.75
N SER A 195 -25.75 5.93 -23.79
CA SER A 195 -25.54 6.98 -22.79
C SER A 195 -24.31 6.67 -21.93
N VAL A 196 -23.64 7.71 -21.45
CA VAL A 196 -22.42 7.61 -20.63
C VAL A 196 -22.63 6.76 -19.38
N GLU A 197 -23.81 6.83 -18.76
CA GLU A 197 -24.16 6.01 -17.58
C GLU A 197 -24.23 4.53 -17.91
N ASN A 198 -24.87 4.18 -19.03
CA ASN A 198 -24.98 2.81 -19.47
C ASN A 198 -23.63 2.26 -19.93
N ALA A 199 -22.79 3.11 -20.53
CA ALA A 199 -21.40 2.78 -20.84
C ALA A 199 -20.63 2.43 -19.57
N PHE A 200 -20.67 3.27 -18.52
CA PHE A 200 -20.00 2.96 -17.26
C PHE A 200 -20.51 1.68 -16.60
N ARG A 201 -21.82 1.42 -16.66
CA ARG A 201 -22.41 0.18 -16.13
C ARG A 201 -21.97 -1.05 -16.90
N ARG A 202 -21.81 -0.95 -18.23
CA ARG A 202 -21.31 -2.06 -19.04
C ARG A 202 -19.82 -2.30 -18.78
N VAL A 203 -19.03 -1.23 -18.74
CA VAL A 203 -17.59 -1.31 -18.52
C VAL A 203 -17.23 -1.79 -17.12
N SER A 204 -18.01 -1.43 -16.09
CA SER A 204 -17.78 -1.93 -14.72
C SER A 204 -17.88 -3.46 -14.63
N LEU A 205 -18.74 -4.09 -15.43
CA LEU A 205 -18.86 -5.54 -15.49
C LEU A 205 -17.71 -6.20 -16.28
N GLU A 206 -17.30 -5.60 -17.39
CA GLU A 206 -16.24 -6.14 -18.25
C GLU A 206 -14.85 -6.04 -17.59
N ILE A 207 -14.56 -4.88 -16.98
CA ILE A 207 -13.26 -4.60 -16.38
C ILE A 207 -13.03 -5.35 -15.06
N ALA A 208 -14.08 -5.95 -14.47
CA ALA A 208 -13.97 -6.72 -13.23
C ALA A 208 -12.99 -7.89 -13.34
N SER A 209 -12.77 -8.41 -14.55
CA SER A 209 -11.77 -9.44 -14.86
C SER A 209 -10.32 -8.94 -14.77
N GLN A 210 -10.08 -7.65 -15.03
CA GLN A 210 -8.74 -7.03 -15.05
C GLN A 210 -8.43 -6.29 -13.74
N SER A 211 -9.39 -5.54 -13.22
CA SER A 211 -9.29 -4.85 -11.94
C SER A 211 -10.65 -4.84 -11.23
N THR A 212 -10.71 -5.60 -10.15
CA THR A 212 -11.88 -5.64 -9.26
C THR A 212 -12.10 -4.30 -8.58
N VAL A 213 -11.02 -3.58 -8.29
CA VAL A 213 -11.07 -2.26 -7.65
C VAL A 213 -11.71 -1.22 -8.58
N LEU A 214 -11.28 -1.15 -9.84
CA LEU A 214 -11.83 -0.19 -10.80
C LEU A 214 -13.29 -0.51 -11.11
N ALA A 215 -13.63 -1.80 -11.27
CA ALA A 215 -15.01 -2.24 -11.44
C ALA A 215 -15.92 -1.79 -10.30
N GLU A 216 -15.45 -1.91 -9.05
CA GLU A 216 -16.18 -1.46 -7.86
C GLU A 216 -16.42 0.06 -7.88
N GLU A 217 -15.40 0.87 -8.22
CA GLU A 217 -15.53 2.33 -8.28
C GLU A 217 -16.47 2.80 -9.39
N LEU A 218 -16.43 2.15 -10.57
CA LEU A 218 -17.35 2.44 -11.67
C LEU A 218 -18.79 1.97 -11.36
N ALA A 219 -18.95 0.83 -10.69
CA ALA A 219 -20.26 0.37 -10.23
C ALA A 219 -20.87 1.37 -9.21
N LEU A 220 -20.06 1.86 -8.27
CA LEU A 220 -20.48 2.91 -7.34
C LEU A 220 -20.83 4.21 -8.06
N LEU A 221 -20.03 4.65 -9.03
CA LEU A 221 -20.36 5.81 -9.86
C LEU A 221 -21.71 5.62 -10.55
N THR A 222 -21.99 4.44 -11.13
CA THR A 222 -23.26 4.20 -11.80
C THR A 222 -24.45 4.21 -10.85
N ALA A 223 -24.27 3.70 -9.63
CA ALA A 223 -25.28 3.81 -8.59
C ALA A 223 -25.47 5.28 -8.17
N GLU A 224 -24.39 6.02 -7.98
CA GLU A 224 -24.47 7.44 -7.63
C GLU A 224 -25.15 8.26 -8.73
N LEU A 225 -24.84 8.03 -10.00
CA LEU A 225 -25.51 8.70 -11.12
C LEU A 225 -27.02 8.37 -11.19
N SER A 226 -27.41 7.19 -10.72
CA SER A 226 -28.83 6.78 -10.68
C SER A 226 -29.61 7.37 -9.50
N PHE A 227 -28.94 7.60 -8.36
CA PHE A 227 -29.60 8.00 -7.11
C PHE A 227 -29.35 9.45 -6.68
N LEU A 228 -28.25 10.07 -7.10
CA LEU A 228 -27.96 11.46 -6.74
C LEU A 228 -28.72 12.41 -7.68
N PRO A 229 -29.25 13.53 -7.13
CA PRO A 229 -29.92 14.55 -7.94
C PRO A 229 -28.93 15.29 -8.86
N GLU A 230 -27.68 15.43 -8.43
CA GLU A 230 -26.63 16.12 -9.18
C GLU A 230 -25.55 15.15 -9.65
N ARG A 231 -25.49 14.94 -10.97
CA ARG A 231 -24.47 14.11 -11.65
C ARG A 231 -23.05 14.60 -11.37
N ARG A 232 -22.90 15.93 -11.26
CA ARG A 232 -21.67 16.61 -10.88
C ARG A 232 -21.07 16.04 -9.59
N VAL A 233 -21.90 15.86 -8.57
CA VAL A 233 -21.46 15.35 -7.26
C VAL A 233 -20.99 13.90 -7.38
N ALA A 234 -21.64 13.07 -8.21
CA ALA A 234 -21.19 11.70 -8.47
C ALA A 234 -19.78 11.67 -9.10
N TYR A 235 -19.51 12.55 -10.08
CA TYR A 235 -18.19 12.67 -10.69
C TYR A 235 -17.13 13.19 -9.71
N GLU A 236 -17.44 14.21 -8.91
CA GLU A 236 -16.54 14.72 -7.87
C GLU A 236 -16.22 13.64 -6.82
N ASN A 237 -17.23 12.87 -6.39
CA ASN A 237 -17.03 11.77 -5.46
C ASN A 237 -16.10 10.69 -6.05
N LEU A 238 -16.24 10.32 -7.32
CA LEU A 238 -15.33 9.39 -7.98
C LEU A 238 -13.88 9.89 -7.97
N ALA A 239 -13.66 11.18 -8.30
CA ALA A 239 -12.32 11.77 -8.26
C ALA A 239 -11.73 11.77 -6.85
N LEU A 240 -12.53 12.06 -5.83
CA LEU A 240 -12.12 12.04 -4.42
C LEU A 240 -11.76 10.63 -3.94
N ARG A 241 -12.58 9.63 -4.31
CA ARG A 241 -12.40 8.20 -3.94
C ARG A 241 -11.19 7.56 -4.60
N THR A 242 -10.97 7.81 -5.89
CA THR A 242 -9.83 7.23 -6.61
C THR A 242 -8.53 7.97 -6.28
N GLY A 243 -8.59 9.30 -6.14
CA GLY A 243 -7.42 10.14 -5.87
C GLY A 243 -6.36 10.11 -6.97
N LEU A 244 -6.76 9.79 -8.20
CA LEU A 244 -5.90 9.75 -9.39
C LEU A 244 -6.17 10.96 -10.28
N GLU A 245 -5.11 11.55 -10.81
CA GLU A 245 -5.21 12.72 -11.69
C GLU A 245 -5.92 12.40 -13.01
N SER A 246 -5.64 11.25 -13.62
CA SER A 246 -6.32 10.80 -14.86
C SER A 246 -7.84 10.66 -14.69
N VAL A 247 -8.29 10.19 -13.53
CA VAL A 247 -9.71 10.09 -13.18
C VAL A 247 -10.31 11.49 -12.97
N LYS A 248 -9.57 12.37 -12.31
CA LYS A 248 -9.97 13.77 -12.11
C LYS A 248 -10.13 14.50 -13.45
N SER A 249 -9.22 14.30 -14.40
CA SER A 249 -9.32 14.86 -15.76
C SER A 249 -10.57 14.37 -16.48
N LEU A 250 -10.88 13.07 -16.40
CA LEU A 250 -12.14 12.52 -16.94
C LEU A 250 -13.38 13.17 -16.32
N THR A 251 -13.48 13.16 -15.00
CA THR A 251 -14.65 13.72 -14.29
C THR A 251 -14.86 15.19 -14.64
N THR A 252 -13.77 15.96 -14.77
CA THR A 252 -13.82 17.37 -15.19
C THR A 252 -14.32 17.52 -16.61
N ALA A 253 -13.82 16.71 -17.54
CA ALA A 253 -14.27 16.73 -18.93
C ALA A 253 -15.75 16.33 -19.06
N LEU A 254 -16.22 15.35 -18.29
CA LEU A 254 -17.63 14.94 -18.27
C LEU A 254 -18.54 16.03 -17.70
N MET A 255 -18.13 16.68 -16.62
CA MET A 255 -18.86 17.83 -16.06
C MET A 255 -18.97 18.99 -17.08
N GLN A 256 -17.89 19.24 -17.85
CA GLN A 256 -17.91 20.25 -18.91
C GLN A 256 -18.81 19.83 -20.07
N ALA A 257 -18.78 18.56 -20.48
CA ALA A 257 -19.63 18.05 -21.54
C ALA A 257 -21.11 18.12 -21.19
N GLU A 258 -21.49 17.85 -19.94
CA GLU A 258 -22.87 18.03 -19.47
C GLU A 258 -23.30 19.50 -19.42
N ARG A 259 -22.42 20.40 -18.98
CA ARG A 259 -22.74 21.83 -18.84
C ARG A 259 -22.80 22.56 -20.19
N TYR A 260 -21.90 22.24 -21.10
CA TYR A 260 -21.69 22.98 -22.35
C TYR A 260 -22.12 22.18 -23.60
N GLY A 261 -22.55 20.93 -23.45
CA GLY A 261 -22.99 20.08 -24.56
C GLY A 261 -21.87 19.65 -25.50
N THR A 262 -20.61 19.65 -25.05
CA THR A 262 -19.48 19.22 -25.90
C THR A 262 -19.52 17.70 -26.14
N PRO A 263 -19.07 17.21 -27.31
CA PRO A 263 -19.11 15.78 -27.61
C PRO A 263 -18.26 14.95 -26.64
N VAL A 264 -18.92 14.14 -25.80
CA VAL A 264 -18.26 13.29 -24.78
C VAL A 264 -17.28 12.30 -25.43
N GLY A 265 -17.63 11.75 -26.60
CA GLY A 265 -16.75 10.82 -27.33
C GLY A 265 -15.40 11.45 -27.68
N GLN A 266 -15.36 12.72 -28.06
CA GLN A 266 -14.10 13.41 -28.36
C GLN A 266 -13.24 13.57 -27.10
N ALA A 267 -13.86 13.92 -25.96
CA ALA A 267 -13.15 14.02 -24.69
C ALA A 267 -12.59 12.65 -24.24
N LEU A 268 -13.39 11.58 -24.31
CA LEU A 268 -12.97 10.22 -23.99
C LEU A 268 -11.81 9.76 -24.87
N ARG A 269 -11.84 10.05 -26.18
CA ARG A 269 -10.77 9.70 -27.12
C ARG A 269 -9.45 10.35 -26.76
N VAL A 270 -9.46 11.65 -26.45
CA VAL A 270 -8.26 12.39 -26.06
C VAL A 270 -7.70 11.84 -24.74
N LEU A 271 -8.55 11.63 -23.73
CA LEU A 271 -8.14 11.12 -22.43
C LEU A 271 -7.65 9.67 -22.47
N ALA A 272 -8.24 8.84 -23.34
CA ALA A 272 -7.79 7.47 -23.57
C ALA A 272 -6.39 7.46 -24.20
N GLN A 273 -6.16 8.31 -25.20
CA GLN A 273 -4.84 8.46 -25.81
C GLN A 273 -3.81 8.97 -24.80
N GLU A 274 -4.12 10.02 -24.04
CA GLU A 274 -3.25 10.55 -22.98
C GLU A 274 -2.91 9.48 -21.93
N SER A 275 -3.89 8.66 -21.54
CA SER A 275 -3.67 7.57 -20.59
C SER A 275 -2.77 6.46 -21.14
N ARG A 276 -2.85 6.16 -22.45
CA ARG A 276 -1.96 5.22 -23.14
C ARG A 276 -0.54 5.78 -23.25
N ASP A 277 -0.40 7.06 -23.60
CA ASP A 277 0.89 7.75 -23.71
C ASP A 277 1.58 7.83 -22.34
N PHE A 278 0.82 8.07 -21.28
CA PHE A 278 1.32 8.03 -19.91
C PHE A 278 1.85 6.63 -19.54
N ARG A 279 1.13 5.56 -19.90
CA ARG A 279 1.57 4.17 -19.70
C ARG A 279 2.86 3.86 -20.46
N MET A 280 3.01 4.36 -21.69
CA MET A 280 4.24 4.22 -22.48
C MET A 280 5.40 4.98 -21.83
N THR A 281 5.17 6.24 -21.45
CA THR A 281 6.19 7.09 -20.80
C THR A 281 6.68 6.49 -19.48
N GLU A 282 5.79 5.87 -18.67
CA GLU A 282 6.21 5.14 -17.47
C GLU A 282 7.08 3.93 -17.79
N ALA A 283 6.81 3.21 -18.89
CA ALA A 283 7.62 2.09 -19.34
C ALA A 283 9.00 2.56 -19.84
N GLU A 284 9.05 3.63 -20.63
CA GLU A 284 10.28 4.27 -21.11
C GLU A 284 11.14 4.79 -19.96
N LYS A 285 10.54 5.45 -18.96
CA LYS A 285 11.24 5.89 -17.75
C LYS A 285 11.86 4.72 -16.99
N LYS A 286 11.16 3.59 -16.90
CA LYS A 286 11.70 2.37 -16.27
C LYS A 286 12.86 1.82 -17.08
N ALA A 287 12.76 1.78 -18.40
CA ALA A 287 13.83 1.32 -19.28
C ALA A 287 15.07 2.23 -19.22
N ALA A 288 14.88 3.55 -19.28
CA ALA A 288 15.95 4.54 -19.18
C ALA A 288 16.64 4.56 -17.81
N ALA A 289 15.95 4.12 -16.75
CA ALA A 289 16.53 3.99 -15.41
C ALA A 289 17.31 2.68 -15.19
N LEU A 290 17.34 1.75 -16.15
CA LEU A 290 18.08 0.48 -16.01
C LEU A 290 19.61 0.66 -16.07
N PRO A 291 20.21 1.43 -17.02
CA PRO A 291 21.66 1.52 -17.13
C PRO A 291 22.36 2.05 -15.86
N PRO A 292 21.90 3.15 -15.21
CA PRO A 292 22.52 3.62 -13.97
C PRO A 292 22.44 2.62 -12.81
N LYS A 293 21.39 1.79 -12.76
CA LYS A 293 21.24 0.75 -11.72
C LYS A 293 22.25 -0.39 -11.89
N LEU A 294 22.71 -0.64 -13.12
CA LEU A 294 23.72 -1.65 -13.42
C LEU A 294 25.15 -1.12 -13.25
N THR A 295 25.39 0.15 -13.54
CA THR A 295 26.73 0.75 -13.42
C THR A 295 27.19 0.89 -11.97
N VAL A 296 26.28 1.13 -11.02
CA VAL A 296 26.65 1.32 -9.60
C VAL A 296 27.29 0.07 -9.00
N PRO A 297 26.69 -1.15 -9.06
CA PRO A 297 27.36 -2.37 -8.63
C PRO A 297 28.66 -2.62 -9.40
N MET A 298 28.65 -2.40 -10.73
CA MET A 298 29.83 -2.62 -11.56
C MET A 298 31.02 -1.78 -11.08
N ILE A 299 30.84 -0.47 -10.87
CA ILE A 299 31.89 0.42 -10.36
C ILE A 299 32.30 0.01 -8.94
N LEU A 300 31.34 -0.28 -8.07
CA LEU A 300 31.62 -0.67 -6.68
C LEU A 300 32.47 -1.94 -6.57
N PHE A 301 32.29 -2.91 -7.47
CA PHE A 301 33.04 -4.17 -7.45
C PHE A 301 34.30 -4.14 -8.32
N PHE A 302 34.29 -3.46 -9.48
CA PHE A 302 35.46 -3.41 -10.37
C PHE A 302 36.52 -2.42 -9.90
N LEU A 303 36.13 -1.23 -9.43
CA LEU A 303 37.07 -0.16 -9.09
C LEU A 303 38.06 -0.57 -7.98
N PRO A 304 37.63 -1.18 -6.85
CA PRO A 304 38.57 -1.62 -5.81
C PRO A 304 39.53 -2.70 -6.30
N VAL A 305 39.05 -3.65 -7.10
CA VAL A 305 39.88 -4.71 -7.69
C VAL A 305 40.93 -4.10 -8.63
N LEU A 306 40.54 -3.11 -9.45
CA LEU A 306 41.46 -2.41 -10.34
C LEU A 306 42.58 -1.70 -9.56
N PHE A 307 42.25 -1.04 -8.44
CA PHE A 307 43.24 -0.42 -7.56
C PHE A 307 44.22 -1.43 -6.97
N VAL A 308 43.72 -2.57 -6.49
CA VAL A 308 44.59 -3.63 -5.95
C VAL A 308 45.54 -4.15 -7.04
N VAL A 309 45.04 -4.46 -8.24
CA VAL A 309 45.88 -4.98 -9.33
C VAL A 309 46.91 -3.95 -9.81
N LEU A 310 46.56 -2.67 -9.89
CA LEU A 310 47.47 -1.63 -10.37
C LEU A 310 48.50 -1.19 -9.32
N LEU A 311 48.09 -1.01 -8.06
CA LEU A 311 48.96 -0.51 -7.00
C LEU A 311 49.90 -1.60 -6.46
N THR A 312 49.53 -2.88 -6.51
CA THR A 312 50.36 -3.97 -5.99
C THR A 312 51.75 -4.03 -6.63
N PRO A 313 51.93 -4.11 -7.96
CA PRO A 313 53.26 -4.15 -8.57
C PRO A 313 54.04 -2.84 -8.39
N ALA A 314 53.36 -1.69 -8.44
CA ALA A 314 53.99 -0.39 -8.17
C ALA A 314 54.51 -0.28 -6.73
N GLY A 315 53.74 -0.79 -5.76
CA GLY A 315 54.15 -0.86 -4.35
C GLY A 315 55.34 -1.81 -4.14
N ILE A 316 55.35 -2.97 -4.81
CA ILE A 316 56.49 -3.91 -4.76
C ILE A 316 57.74 -3.27 -5.35
N GLN A 317 57.64 -2.57 -6.48
CA GLN A 317 58.79 -1.88 -7.10
C GLN A 317 59.30 -0.71 -6.25
N ALA A 318 58.42 0.09 -5.65
CA ALA A 318 58.80 1.17 -4.75
C ALA A 318 59.49 0.68 -3.48
N TYR A 319 59.01 -0.43 -2.89
CA TYR A 319 59.65 -1.05 -1.73
C TYR A 319 61.04 -1.59 -2.07
N ALA A 320 61.20 -2.22 -3.24
CA ALA A 320 62.49 -2.73 -3.71
C ALA A 320 63.52 -1.61 -4.02
N LEU A 321 63.08 -0.38 -4.29
CA LEU A 321 63.94 0.79 -4.51
C LEU A 321 64.34 1.51 -3.20
N MET A 322 63.62 1.26 -2.11
CA MET A 322 63.91 1.84 -0.78
C MET A 322 64.82 0.95 0.10
N GLN A 323 65.02 -0.31 -0.27
CA GLN A 323 66.03 -1.21 0.31
C GLN A 323 67.35 -1.11 -0.44
#